data_AF-A0A0G0LM89-F1
#
_entry.id   AF-A0A0G0LM89-F1
#
_cell.length_a   1.000
_cell.length_b   1.000
_cell.length_c   1.000
_cell.angle_alpha   90.00
_cell.angle_beta   90.00
_cell.angle_gamma   90.00
#
_symmetry.space_group_name_H-M   'P 1'
#
loop_
_entity.id
_entity.type
_entity.pdbx_description
1 polymer ?
#
loop_
_entity_poly.entity_id
_entity_poly.type
_entity_poly.pdbx_seq_one_letter_code
_entity_poly.pdbx_strand_id
1 'polypeptide(L)'
;MALSSIINELKGVMVATLKGASDVLSALRDGVKTQIVGSAKDVSDVVAAGILSAKDMGVVFIDATRDTVSTAVTAVSETGGDVISASGKAVSGAVMAASEVGEDVGKVAVSAVEGAIEAVGKVGKDTGEATKEAVTSAVKAADGIGSEAGKSVREALKATASLPKDLIESAIKG
;
A
#
# COMPACT_ATOMS: atom_id res chain seq x y z
N MET A 1 6.85 4.91 16.97
CA MET A 1 6.18 3.59 16.98
C MET A 1 7.23 2.56 16.59
N ALA A 2 7.31 1.43 17.30
CA ALA A 2 8.09 0.30 16.84
C ALA A 2 7.24 -0.50 15.84
N LEU A 3 7.88 -0.99 14.77
CA LEU A 3 7.29 -1.93 13.82
C LEU A 3 6.63 -3.09 14.57
N SER A 4 5.39 -3.44 14.25
CA SER A 4 4.72 -4.56 14.93
C SER A 4 5.56 -5.84 14.78
N SER A 5 5.55 -6.73 15.78
CA SER A 5 6.30 -7.99 15.70
C SER A 5 5.90 -8.79 14.45
N ILE A 6 4.65 -8.68 14.02
CA ILE A 6 4.11 -9.31 12.81
C ILE A 6 4.79 -8.77 11.56
N ILE A 7 4.91 -7.45 11.41
CA ILE A 7 5.55 -6.87 10.22
C ILE A 7 7.04 -7.23 10.18
N ASN A 8 7.74 -7.28 11.32
CA ASN A 8 9.13 -7.73 11.38
C ASN A 8 9.29 -9.19 10.94
N GLU A 9 8.42 -10.08 11.41
CA GLU A 9 8.40 -11.49 11.01
C GLU A 9 8.15 -11.63 9.50
N LEU A 10 7.11 -10.97 8.99
CA LEU A 10 6.78 -10.98 7.56
C LEU A 10 7.91 -10.41 6.70
N LYS A 11 8.52 -9.30 7.15
CA LYS A 11 9.67 -8.69 6.46
C LYS A 11 10.84 -9.69 6.39
N GLY A 12 11.13 -10.40 7.48
CA GLY A 12 12.17 -11.42 7.51
C GLY A 12 11.93 -12.55 6.51
N VAL A 13 10.68 -13.03 6.42
CA VAL A 13 10.26 -14.03 5.43
C VAL A 13 10.43 -13.49 4.01
N MET A 14 9.94 -12.28 3.73
CA MET A 14 10.03 -11.69 2.40
C MET A 14 11.48 -11.44 1.99
N VAL A 15 12.32 -10.86 2.86
CA VAL A 15 13.75 -10.68 2.57
C VAL A 15 14.42 -12.02 2.24
N ALA A 16 14.07 -13.11 2.94
CA ALA A 16 14.58 -14.44 2.62
C ALA A 16 14.15 -14.91 1.22
N THR A 17 12.90 -14.66 0.82
CA THR A 17 12.38 -14.97 -0.53
C THR A 17 13.08 -14.14 -1.61
N LEU A 18 13.33 -12.85 -1.34
CA LEU A 18 13.99 -11.95 -2.28
C LEU A 18 15.48 -12.25 -2.44
N LYS A 19 16.12 -12.72 -1.37
CA LYS A 19 17.56 -12.99 -1.34
C LYS A 19 17.89 -14.19 -2.22
N GLY A 20 18.56 -13.91 -3.34
CA GLY A 20 18.94 -14.93 -4.33
C GLY A 20 18.03 -14.96 -5.56
N ALA A 21 16.96 -14.16 -5.59
CA ALA A 21 16.21 -13.92 -6.80
C ALA A 21 17.02 -13.06 -7.78
N SER A 22 17.08 -13.48 -9.05
CA SER A 22 17.64 -12.66 -10.13
C SER A 22 16.72 -11.49 -10.50
N ASP A 23 15.40 -11.67 -10.32
CA ASP A 23 14.38 -10.65 -10.48
C ASP A 23 13.68 -10.41 -9.13
N VAL A 24 14.15 -9.37 -8.43
CA VAL A 24 13.65 -8.99 -7.11
C VAL A 24 12.20 -8.54 -7.16
N LEU A 25 11.76 -7.86 -8.23
CA LEU A 25 10.39 -7.39 -8.34
C LEU A 25 9.43 -8.57 -8.54
N SER A 26 9.76 -9.53 -9.39
CA SER A 26 8.95 -10.73 -9.56
C SER A 26 8.88 -11.53 -8.26
N ALA A 27 10.01 -11.74 -7.58
CA ALA A 27 10.04 -12.42 -6.28
C ALA A 27 9.26 -11.66 -5.18
N LEU A 28 9.26 -10.33 -5.20
CA LEU A 28 8.46 -9.50 -4.30
C LEU A 28 6.98 -9.75 -4.53
N ARG A 29 6.55 -9.73 -5.79
CA ARG A 29 5.14 -9.95 -6.13
C ARG A 29 4.68 -11.34 -5.70
N ASP A 30 5.49 -12.37 -5.97
CA ASP A 30 5.21 -13.74 -5.56
C ASP A 30 5.20 -13.90 -4.04
N GLY A 31 6.13 -13.24 -3.34
CA GLY A 31 6.18 -13.23 -1.88
C GLY A 31 4.94 -12.59 -1.27
N VAL A 32 4.58 -11.39 -1.73
CA VAL A 32 3.36 -10.67 -1.29
C VAL A 32 2.13 -11.51 -1.55
N LYS A 33 1.96 -12.03 -2.77
CA LYS A 33 0.84 -12.89 -3.15
C LYS A 33 0.76 -14.14 -2.28
N THR A 34 1.89 -14.81 -2.07
CA THR A 34 1.96 -16.01 -1.22
C THR A 34 1.54 -15.71 0.22
N GLN A 35 1.96 -14.58 0.78
CA GLN A 35 1.56 -14.20 2.15
C GLN A 35 0.08 -13.85 2.23
N ILE A 36 -0.48 -13.15 1.25
CA ILE A 36 -1.93 -12.84 1.19
C ILE A 36 -2.76 -14.12 1.07
N VAL A 37 -2.38 -15.04 0.19
CA VAL A 37 -3.15 -16.27 -0.07
C VAL A 37 -2.96 -17.31 1.03
N GLY A 38 -1.75 -17.44 1.57
CA GLY A 38 -1.35 -18.58 2.38
C GLY A 38 -1.40 -18.38 3.89
N SER A 39 -1.38 -17.15 4.40
CA SER A 39 -1.16 -16.93 5.85
C SER A 39 -1.78 -15.64 6.44
N ALA A 40 -2.52 -14.85 5.66
CA ALA A 40 -2.79 -13.44 6.00
C ALA A 40 -3.45 -13.19 7.36
N LYS A 41 -2.75 -12.45 8.23
CA LYS A 41 -3.31 -11.80 9.44
C LYS A 41 -3.90 -10.41 9.13
N ASP A 42 -3.35 -9.65 8.17
CA ASP A 42 -3.99 -8.48 7.55
C ASP A 42 -3.24 -8.06 6.26
N VAL A 43 -3.95 -7.43 5.30
CA VAL A 43 -3.37 -6.93 4.04
C VAL A 43 -2.38 -5.79 4.32
N SER A 44 -2.68 -4.94 5.31
CA SER A 44 -1.82 -3.81 5.69
C SER A 44 -0.43 -4.27 6.13
N ASP A 45 -0.37 -5.35 6.93
CA ASP A 45 0.89 -5.86 7.48
C ASP A 45 1.76 -6.48 6.39
N VAL A 46 1.14 -7.23 5.47
CA VAL A 46 1.83 -7.82 4.32
C VAL A 46 2.36 -6.73 3.39
N VAL A 47 1.57 -5.67 3.14
CA VAL A 47 2.03 -4.55 2.30
C VAL A 47 3.18 -3.80 2.96
N ALA A 48 3.07 -3.48 4.25
CA ALA A 48 4.15 -2.82 4.98
C ALA A 48 5.45 -3.65 4.93
N ALA A 49 5.36 -4.96 5.22
CA ALA A 49 6.50 -5.88 5.12
C ALA A 49 7.07 -5.97 3.70
N GLY A 50 6.22 -6.00 2.68
CA GLY A 50 6.61 -6.06 1.27
C GLY A 50 7.42 -4.83 0.86
N ILE A 51 6.92 -3.65 1.19
CA ILE A 51 7.60 -2.39 0.86
C ILE A 51 8.94 -2.30 1.60
N LEU A 52 8.96 -2.63 2.89
CA LEU A 52 10.18 -2.57 3.71
C LEU A 52 11.23 -3.60 3.27
N SER A 53 10.81 -4.80 2.86
CA SER A 53 11.72 -5.82 2.32
C SER A 53 12.26 -5.44 0.95
N ALA A 54 11.42 -4.87 0.07
CA ALA A 54 11.86 -4.34 -1.22
C ALA A 54 12.89 -3.22 -1.07
N LYS A 55 12.67 -2.31 -0.11
CA LYS A 55 13.64 -1.25 0.26
C LYS A 55 14.99 -1.83 0.68
N ASP A 56 14.99 -2.86 1.53
CA ASP A 56 16.23 -3.54 1.97
C ASP A 56 16.99 -4.20 0.79
N MET A 57 16.26 -4.55 -0.28
CA MET A 57 16.82 -5.10 -1.51
C MET A 57 17.21 -4.03 -2.55
N GLY A 58 17.12 -2.75 -2.20
CA GLY A 58 17.51 -1.63 -3.06
C GLY A 58 16.46 -1.20 -4.09
N VAL A 59 15.21 -1.67 -3.97
CA VAL A 59 14.11 -1.19 -4.82
C VAL A 59 13.73 0.24 -4.39
N VAL A 60 13.44 1.10 -5.37
CA VAL A 60 12.96 2.46 -5.13
C VAL A 60 11.66 2.40 -4.31
N PHE A 61 11.60 3.11 -3.18
CA PHE A 61 10.53 2.97 -2.21
C PHE A 61 9.13 3.27 -2.78
N ILE A 62 9.03 4.30 -3.64
CA ILE A 62 7.79 4.68 -4.31
C ILE A 62 7.33 3.59 -5.28
N ASP A 63 8.24 3.06 -6.09
CA ASP A 63 7.94 1.97 -7.03
C ASP A 63 7.53 0.69 -6.27
N ALA A 64 8.27 0.35 -5.21
CA ALA A 64 7.93 -0.75 -4.32
C ALA A 64 6.55 -0.58 -3.69
N THR A 65 6.19 0.65 -3.29
CA THR A 65 4.88 0.97 -2.75
C THR A 65 3.78 0.66 -3.74
N ARG A 66 3.87 1.22 -4.95
CA ARG A 66 2.87 1.02 -6.00
C ARG A 66 2.72 -0.46 -6.35
N ASP A 67 3.84 -1.14 -6.59
CA ASP A 67 3.86 -2.54 -7.01
C ASP A 67 3.32 -3.47 -5.92
N THR A 68 3.72 -3.24 -4.67
CA THR A 68 3.29 -4.06 -3.53
C THR A 68 1.80 -3.88 -3.27
N VAL A 69 1.31 -2.63 -3.27
CA VAL A 69 -0.12 -2.34 -3.10
C VAL A 69 -0.93 -2.96 -4.24
N SER A 70 -0.50 -2.78 -5.49
CA SER A 70 -1.20 -3.34 -6.65
C SER A 70 -1.27 -4.87 -6.58
N THR A 71 -0.15 -5.50 -6.21
CA THR A 71 -0.07 -6.95 -6.07
C THR A 71 -0.93 -7.47 -4.94
N ALA A 72 -0.90 -6.83 -3.77
CA ALA A 72 -1.68 -7.27 -2.62
C ALA A 72 -3.19 -7.21 -2.92
N VAL A 73 -3.67 -6.12 -3.53
CA VAL A 73 -5.08 -5.97 -3.90
C VAL A 73 -5.48 -7.01 -4.96
N THR A 74 -4.63 -7.25 -5.96
CA THR A 74 -4.89 -8.28 -6.98
C THR A 74 -4.93 -9.68 -6.36
N ALA A 75 -4.01 -9.98 -5.44
CA ALA A 75 -3.97 -11.27 -4.74
C ALA A 75 -5.22 -11.50 -3.87
N VAL A 76 -5.78 -10.46 -3.27
CA VAL A 76 -7.09 -10.56 -2.58
C VAL A 76 -8.21 -10.89 -3.57
N SER A 77 -8.19 -10.34 -4.78
CA SER A 77 -9.17 -10.67 -5.80
C SER A 77 -9.11 -12.15 -6.22
N GLU A 78 -7.91 -12.72 -6.31
CA GLU A 78 -7.70 -14.12 -6.70
C GLU A 78 -8.24 -15.11 -5.67
N THR A 79 -8.35 -14.70 -4.41
CA THR A 79 -8.97 -15.49 -3.33
C THR A 79 -10.47 -15.20 -3.16
N GLY A 80 -11.05 -14.35 -4.01
CA GLY A 80 -12.47 -13.94 -3.94
C GLY A 80 -12.78 -12.94 -2.84
N GLY A 81 -11.78 -12.26 -2.28
CA GLY A 81 -11.96 -11.26 -1.23
C GLY A 81 -12.47 -9.91 -1.71
N ASP A 82 -12.79 -9.04 -0.76
CA ASP A 82 -13.22 -7.67 -1.04
C ASP A 82 -12.03 -6.77 -1.42
N VAL A 83 -11.90 -6.50 -2.72
CA VAL A 83 -10.81 -5.69 -3.27
C VAL A 83 -10.93 -4.20 -2.92
N ILE A 84 -12.13 -3.69 -2.67
CA ILE A 84 -12.33 -2.29 -2.29
C ILE A 84 -11.81 -2.10 -0.87
N SER A 85 -12.22 -2.96 0.07
CA SER A 85 -11.65 -2.95 1.42
C SER A 85 -10.13 -3.21 1.42
N ALA A 86 -9.65 -4.15 0.58
CA ALA A 86 -8.21 -4.42 0.45
C ALA A 86 -7.43 -3.21 -0.07
N SER A 87 -8.02 -2.40 -0.97
CA SER A 87 -7.41 -1.17 -1.47
C SER A 87 -7.09 -0.20 -0.33
N GLY A 88 -8.05 0.02 0.57
CA GLY A 88 -7.88 0.87 1.75
C GLY A 88 -6.83 0.31 2.73
N LYS A 89 -6.90 -0.99 3.03
CA LYS A 89 -5.94 -1.67 3.92
C LYS A 89 -4.51 -1.62 3.39
N ALA A 90 -4.33 -1.90 2.11
CA ALA A 90 -3.03 -1.86 1.45
C ALA A 90 -2.42 -0.45 1.50
N VAL A 91 -3.23 0.56 1.19
CA VAL A 91 -2.80 1.97 1.24
C VAL A 91 -2.44 2.39 2.67
N SER A 92 -3.24 2.00 3.67
CA SER A 92 -2.93 2.24 5.08
C SER A 92 -1.58 1.62 5.47
N GLY A 93 -1.34 0.36 5.08
CA GLY A 93 -0.08 -0.34 5.33
C GLY A 93 1.12 0.37 4.70
N ALA A 94 0.99 0.88 3.48
CA ALA A 94 2.03 1.66 2.82
C ALA A 94 2.35 2.98 3.54
N VAL A 95 1.33 3.74 3.94
CA VAL A 95 1.51 5.02 4.66
C VAL A 95 2.17 4.79 6.02
N MET A 96 1.76 3.74 6.74
CA MET A 96 2.40 3.36 8.00
C MET A 96 3.87 2.98 7.79
N ALA A 97 4.18 2.15 6.80
CA ALA A 97 5.55 1.76 6.48
C ALA A 97 6.44 2.98 6.17
N ALA A 98 5.93 3.94 5.39
CA ALA A 98 6.66 5.17 5.10
C ALA A 98 6.97 5.98 6.37
N SER A 99 5.98 6.14 7.24
CA SER A 99 6.17 6.85 8.50
C SER A 99 7.22 6.18 9.39
N GLU A 100 7.31 4.86 9.37
CA GLU A 100 8.25 4.10 10.21
C GLU A 100 9.70 4.27 9.77
N VAL A 101 9.94 4.39 8.46
CA VAL A 101 11.29 4.59 7.91
C VAL A 101 11.62 6.03 7.58
N GLY A 102 10.72 6.98 7.87
CA GLY A 102 10.94 8.41 7.65
C GLY A 102 10.87 8.84 6.19
N GLU A 103 10.15 8.10 5.36
CA GLU A 103 9.89 8.45 3.96
C GLU A 103 8.78 9.51 3.85
N ASP A 104 8.68 10.15 2.68
CA ASP A 104 7.66 11.17 2.39
C ASP A 104 6.27 10.52 2.33
N VAL A 105 5.54 10.56 3.45
CA VAL A 105 4.19 9.98 3.59
C VAL A 105 3.19 10.52 2.57
N GLY A 106 3.35 11.76 2.11
CA GLY A 106 2.49 12.37 1.10
C GLY A 106 2.68 11.73 -0.28
N LYS A 107 3.93 11.59 -0.72
CA LYS A 107 4.25 10.90 -2.00
C LYS A 107 3.91 9.43 -1.96
N VAL A 108 4.18 8.76 -0.84
CA VAL A 108 3.84 7.35 -0.65
C VAL A 108 2.33 7.16 -0.71
N ALA A 109 1.54 8.01 -0.06
CA ALA A 109 0.09 7.95 -0.13
C ALA A 109 -0.43 8.05 -1.57
N VAL A 110 0.07 9.02 -2.35
CA VAL A 110 -0.29 9.16 -3.78
C VAL A 110 0.05 7.87 -4.55
N SER A 111 1.28 7.38 -4.41
CA SER A 111 1.74 6.17 -5.10
C SER A 111 0.97 4.90 -4.71
N ALA A 112 0.60 4.79 -3.43
CA ALA A 112 -0.19 3.68 -2.93
C ALA A 112 -1.61 3.73 -3.49
N VAL A 113 -2.25 4.90 -3.49
CA VAL A 113 -3.59 5.09 -4.06
C VAL A 113 -3.60 4.75 -5.55
N GLU A 114 -2.59 5.18 -6.31
CA GLU A 114 -2.43 4.80 -7.72
C GLU A 114 -2.32 3.28 -7.91
N GLY A 115 -1.46 2.62 -7.13
CA GLY A 115 -1.31 1.15 -7.20
C GLY A 115 -2.60 0.41 -6.86
N ALA A 116 -3.38 0.93 -5.92
CA ALA A 116 -4.65 0.36 -5.50
C ALA A 116 -5.73 0.51 -6.59
N ILE A 117 -5.87 1.71 -7.17
CA ILE A 117 -6.80 1.98 -8.27
C ILE A 117 -6.43 1.14 -9.49
N GLU A 118 -5.14 1.04 -9.81
CA GLU A 118 -4.64 0.20 -10.90
C GLU A 118 -5.05 -1.27 -10.71
N ALA A 119 -4.87 -1.82 -9.50
CA ALA A 119 -5.26 -3.20 -9.21
C ALA A 119 -6.77 -3.42 -9.30
N VAL A 120 -7.57 -2.52 -8.73
CA VAL A 120 -9.04 -2.58 -8.81
C VAL A 120 -9.50 -2.53 -10.27
N GLY A 121 -8.88 -1.67 -11.09
CA GLY A 121 -9.14 -1.60 -12.53
C GLY A 121 -8.79 -2.90 -13.25
N LYS A 122 -7.63 -3.50 -12.95
CA LYS A 122 -7.19 -4.79 -13.54
C LYS A 122 -8.18 -5.93 -13.27
N VAL A 123 -8.87 -5.91 -12.13
CA VAL A 123 -9.85 -6.93 -11.74
C VAL A 123 -11.30 -6.55 -12.11
N GLY A 124 -11.49 -5.46 -12.87
CA GLY A 124 -12.79 -5.07 -13.43
C GLY A 124 -13.79 -4.51 -12.41
N LYS A 125 -13.31 -3.91 -11.32
CA LYS A 125 -14.12 -3.33 -10.24
C LYS A 125 -14.18 -1.80 -10.33
N ASP A 126 -15.07 -1.18 -9.55
CA ASP A 126 -15.28 0.28 -9.58
C ASP A 126 -14.06 1.03 -9.03
N THR A 127 -13.33 1.68 -9.93
CA THR A 127 -12.14 2.48 -9.61
C THR A 127 -12.47 3.77 -8.88
N GLY A 128 -13.69 4.29 -9.00
CA GLY A 128 -14.17 5.45 -8.26
C GLY A 128 -14.42 5.14 -6.79
N GLU A 129 -15.04 3.99 -6.49
CA GLU A 129 -15.17 3.48 -5.12
C GLU A 129 -13.80 3.21 -4.50
N ALA A 130 -12.90 2.54 -5.24
CA ALA A 130 -11.54 2.30 -4.77
C ALA A 130 -10.76 3.59 -4.53
N THR A 131 -10.93 4.61 -5.38
CA THR A 131 -10.31 5.92 -5.16
C THR A 131 -10.77 6.51 -3.84
N LYS A 132 -12.08 6.49 -3.56
CA LYS A 132 -12.63 7.04 -2.32
C LYS A 132 -12.12 6.27 -1.09
N GLU A 133 -12.17 4.95 -1.13
CA GLU A 133 -11.71 4.10 -0.02
C GLU A 133 -10.21 4.31 0.21
N ALA A 134 -9.39 4.17 -0.83
CA ALA A 134 -7.94 4.34 -0.77
C ALA A 134 -7.53 5.72 -0.22
N VAL A 135 -8.12 6.81 -0.72
CA VAL A 135 -7.86 8.18 -0.24
C VAL A 135 -8.26 8.32 1.24
N THR A 136 -9.45 7.81 1.60
CA THR A 136 -9.94 7.88 2.98
C THR A 136 -9.02 7.12 3.93
N SER A 137 -8.59 5.91 3.56
CA SER A 137 -7.67 5.10 4.37
C SER A 137 -6.28 5.73 4.46
N ALA A 138 -5.74 6.30 3.37
CA ALA A 138 -4.46 7.01 3.39
C ALA A 138 -4.48 8.16 4.42
N VAL A 139 -5.54 8.97 4.36
CA VAL A 139 -5.73 10.12 5.24
C VAL A 139 -5.93 9.68 6.68
N LYS A 140 -6.76 8.66 6.95
CA LYS A 140 -6.96 8.12 8.30
C LYS A 140 -5.68 7.54 8.89
N ALA A 141 -4.90 6.79 8.09
CA ALA A 141 -3.62 6.25 8.52
C ALA A 141 -2.65 7.38 8.90
N ALA A 142 -2.57 8.41 8.05
CA ALA A 142 -1.73 9.58 8.28
C ALA A 142 -2.19 10.42 9.49
N ASP A 143 -3.49 10.63 9.68
CA ASP A 143 -4.04 11.31 10.86
C ASP A 143 -3.74 10.51 12.14
N GLY A 144 -3.76 9.18 12.08
CA GLY A 144 -3.37 8.30 13.18
C GLY A 144 -1.87 8.36 13.53
N ILE A 145 -1.01 8.70 12.57
CA ILE A 145 0.40 8.99 12.79
C ILE A 145 0.56 10.38 13.46
N GLY A 146 -0.18 11.38 12.97
CA GLY A 146 -0.22 12.72 13.54
C GLY A 146 -0.77 13.77 12.57
N SER A 147 -1.16 14.93 13.12
CA SER A 147 -1.84 15.99 12.35
C SER A 147 -1.03 16.53 11.17
N GLU A 148 0.29 16.63 11.29
CA GLU A 148 1.17 17.09 10.19
C GLU A 148 1.28 16.04 9.07
N ALA A 149 1.32 14.74 9.40
CA ALA A 149 1.30 13.67 8.42
C ALA A 149 -0.03 13.66 7.67
N GLY A 150 -1.15 13.75 8.40
CA GLY A 150 -2.48 13.89 7.84
C GLY A 150 -2.63 15.07 6.89
N LYS A 151 -2.13 16.25 7.30
CA LYS A 151 -2.09 17.44 6.44
C LYS A 151 -1.25 17.22 5.18
N SER A 152 -0.05 16.67 5.31
CA SER A 152 0.85 16.39 4.19
C SER A 152 0.22 15.44 3.17
N VAL A 153 -0.46 14.38 3.62
CA VAL A 153 -1.19 13.45 2.75
C VAL A 153 -2.36 14.14 2.05
N ARG A 154 -3.17 14.91 2.77
CA ARG A 154 -4.29 15.67 2.17
C ARG A 154 -3.80 16.67 1.12
N GLU A 155 -2.68 17.34 1.35
CA GLU A 155 -2.07 18.29 0.39
C GLU A 155 -1.52 17.56 -0.84
N ALA A 156 -0.75 16.49 -0.65
CA ALA A 156 -0.18 15.71 -1.75
C ALA A 156 -1.26 15.11 -2.66
N LEU A 157 -2.31 14.53 -2.07
CA LEU A 157 -3.44 13.95 -2.83
C LEU A 157 -4.22 15.02 -3.58
N LYS A 158 -4.35 16.25 -3.07
CA LYS A 158 -5.01 17.35 -3.80
C LYS A 158 -4.13 17.94 -4.91
N ALA A 159 -2.82 17.93 -4.72
CA ALA A 159 -1.85 18.49 -5.65
C ALA A 159 -1.58 17.57 -6.84
N THR A 160 -1.79 16.26 -6.69
CA THR A 160 -1.55 15.30 -7.78
C THR A 160 -2.51 15.52 -8.95
N ALA A 161 -1.98 15.35 -10.16
CA ALA A 161 -2.75 15.42 -11.41
C ALA A 161 -3.25 14.05 -11.88
N SER A 162 -2.73 12.96 -11.31
CA SER A 162 -3.03 11.59 -11.73
C SER A 162 -4.35 11.04 -11.17
N LEU A 163 -4.93 11.69 -10.16
CA LEU A 163 -6.12 11.24 -9.46
C LEU A 163 -7.31 12.19 -9.70
N PRO A 164 -8.56 11.68 -9.80
CA PRO A 164 -9.75 12.52 -9.99
C PRO A 164 -9.99 13.44 -8.79
N LYS A 165 -9.85 14.76 -9.00
CA LYS A 165 -9.93 15.77 -7.93
C LYS A 165 -11.27 15.77 -7.20
N ASP A 166 -12.36 15.55 -7.93
CA ASP A 166 -13.72 15.48 -7.38
C ASP A 166 -13.88 14.31 -6.39
N LEU A 167 -13.31 13.14 -6.71
CA LEU A 167 -13.33 11.98 -5.83
C LEU A 167 -12.47 12.18 -4.59
N ILE A 168 -11.27 12.76 -4.76
CA ILE A 168 -10.36 13.09 -3.66
C ILE A 168 -11.05 14.08 -2.70
N GLU A 169 -11.63 15.15 -3.22
CA GLU A 169 -12.33 16.12 -2.40
C GLU A 169 -13.53 15.51 -1.67
N SER A 170 -14.30 14.66 -2.35
CA SER A 170 -15.44 13.96 -1.74
C SER A 170 -14.98 13.03 -0.61
N ALA A 171 -13.86 12.33 -0.78
CA ALA A 171 -13.33 11.39 0.21
C ALA A 171 -12.71 12.09 1.43
N ILE A 172 -12.10 13.27 1.22
CA ILE A 172 -11.45 14.05 2.29
C ILE A 172 -12.47 14.81 3.15
N LYS A 173 -13.60 15.22 2.56
CA LYS A 173 -14.67 16.01 3.22
C LYS A 173 -15.70 15.15 3.96
N GLY A 174 -15.85 13.88 3.58
CA GLY A 174 -16.75 12.91 4.22
C GLY A 174 -16.16 12.33 5.50
#